data_AF-A0A1M6R8D6-F1
#
_entry.id   AF-A0A1M6R8D6-F1
#
_cell.length_a   1.000
_cell.length_b   1.000
_cell.length_c   1.000
_cell.angle_alpha   90.00
_cell.angle_beta   90.00
_cell.angle_gamma   90.00
#
_symmetry.space_group_name_H-M   'P 1'
#
loop_
_entity.id
_entity.type
_entity.pdbx_description
1 polymer ?
#
loop_
_entity_poly.entity_id
_entity_poly.type
_entity_poly.pdbx_seq_one_letter_code
_entity_poly.pdbx_strand_id
1 'polypeptide(L)'
;MLKKIHNILGKMFLSGASFFWASCDPGTSAENPSATIDIDQELAKIKQPDTTGLIGQCISAESYCHDVTAYNAYYLHAAAAGSIAREKIDTLLNANKISKAKYDCFKESIEIENMPLYGVSSCYELSHFEVVPIFETYPDEMDSLEIEYLKTRQKEKQDGYQNFLRKYNLTECDTSEHKVFINDQYINEIFKNDQYERETIRAKLEEINEKFEKCDM
;
A
#
# COMPACT_ATOMS: atom_id res chain seq x y z
N MET A 1 18.12 21.89 52.01
CA MET A 1 17.43 21.11 50.96
C MET A 1 15.96 21.54 50.94
N LEU A 2 15.58 22.27 49.89
CA LEU A 2 14.23 22.75 49.62
C LEU A 2 13.45 21.73 48.79
N LYS A 3 12.10 21.80 48.92
CA LYS A 3 10.99 21.10 48.20
C LYS A 3 10.39 19.96 49.05
N LYS A 4 9.18 20.05 49.68
CA LYS A 4 7.86 20.59 49.25
C LYS A 4 7.56 20.18 47.81
N ILE A 5 6.80 19.12 47.55
CA ILE A 5 5.32 19.05 47.51
C ILE A 5 4.90 17.57 47.68
N HIS A 6 4.38 17.18 48.85
CA HIS A 6 3.04 16.59 49.08
C HIS A 6 2.44 15.81 47.88
N ASN A 7 2.34 14.48 47.97
CA ASN A 7 1.15 13.74 48.46
C ASN A 7 -0.15 14.13 47.74
N ILE A 8 -0.72 13.18 46.97
CA ILE A 8 -2.12 12.72 47.02
C ILE A 8 -2.39 11.85 45.79
N LEU A 9 -2.61 10.55 46.06
CA LEU A 9 -3.56 9.62 45.43
C LEU A 9 -3.64 9.57 43.88
N GLY A 10 -3.48 8.41 43.24
CA GLY A 10 -4.13 7.17 43.61
C GLY A 10 -5.48 7.08 42.92
N LYS A 11 -5.54 6.30 41.83
CA LYS A 11 -6.73 5.77 41.15
C LYS A 11 -7.69 6.81 40.58
N MET A 12 -7.83 6.81 39.24
CA MET A 12 -9.15 6.77 38.61
C MET A 12 -8.99 6.34 37.15
N PHE A 13 -9.48 5.12 36.87
CA PHE A 13 -10.07 4.78 35.58
C PHE A 13 -11.12 5.86 35.29
N LEU A 14 -10.99 6.55 34.15
CA LEU A 14 -12.09 7.31 33.58
C LEU A 14 -12.47 6.66 32.26
N SER A 15 -13.42 5.74 32.37
CA SER A 15 -14.41 5.48 31.33
C SER A 15 -15.14 6.79 31.04
N GLY A 16 -14.82 7.42 29.92
CA GLY A 16 -15.60 8.53 29.38
C GLY A 16 -16.74 8.00 28.51
N ALA A 17 -17.76 7.41 29.12
CA ALA A 17 -19.08 7.33 28.48
C ALA A 17 -19.72 8.71 28.63
N SER A 18 -19.66 9.53 27.58
CA SER A 18 -20.39 10.79 27.53
C SER A 18 -21.88 10.47 27.39
N PHE A 19 -22.61 10.57 28.50
CA PHE A 19 -24.07 10.61 28.48
C PHE A 19 -24.50 11.89 27.76
N PHE A 20 -24.82 11.79 26.47
CA PHE A 20 -25.67 12.78 25.82
C PHE A 20 -27.09 12.58 26.32
N TRP A 21 -27.65 13.63 26.90
CA TRP A 21 -29.07 13.74 27.20
C TRP A 21 -29.81 13.80 25.86
N ALA A 22 -30.30 12.65 25.38
CA ALA A 22 -31.35 12.64 24.38
C ALA A 22 -32.68 12.86 25.11
N SER A 23 -33.24 14.07 25.02
CA SER A 23 -34.67 14.22 25.16
C SER A 23 -35.31 13.30 24.11
N CYS A 24 -36.09 12.32 24.57
CA CYS A 24 -36.90 11.49 23.69
C CYS A 24 -37.96 12.38 23.04
N ASP A 25 -37.66 12.88 21.83
CA ASP A 25 -38.69 13.24 20.87
C ASP A 25 -38.89 12.03 19.95
N PRO A 26 -40.07 11.37 19.94
CA PRO A 26 -40.33 10.27 19.03
C PRO A 26 -40.73 10.88 17.68
N GLY A 27 -39.74 11.41 16.97
CA GLY A 27 -39.87 11.98 15.63
C GLY A 27 -38.83 11.35 14.72
N THR A 28 -39.27 10.38 13.93
CA THR A 28 -38.57 9.79 12.77
C THR A 28 -37.60 10.74 12.07
N SER A 29 -36.30 10.63 12.38
CA SER A 29 -35.25 11.13 11.50
C SER A 29 -34.70 9.94 10.73
N ALA A 30 -35.22 9.72 9.53
CA ALA A 30 -34.45 9.00 8.53
C ALA A 30 -33.21 9.87 8.27
N GLU A 31 -32.08 9.49 8.85
CA GLU A 31 -30.82 10.21 8.69
C GLU A 31 -30.56 10.48 7.21
N ASN A 32 -30.47 11.75 6.84
CA ASN A 32 -29.95 12.12 5.53
C ASN A 32 -28.52 11.55 5.46
N PRO A 33 -28.16 10.81 4.40
CA PRO A 33 -26.80 10.32 4.26
C PRO A 33 -25.84 11.52 4.33
N SER A 34 -24.82 11.40 5.19
CA SER A 34 -23.78 12.42 5.28
C SER A 34 -23.25 12.75 3.88
N ALA A 35 -23.08 14.04 3.60
CA ALA A 35 -22.54 14.51 2.34
C ALA A 35 -21.03 14.21 2.21
N THR A 36 -20.37 13.83 3.31
CA THR A 36 -18.96 13.44 3.36
C THR A 36 -18.76 11.92 3.20
N ILE A 37 -17.57 11.51 2.79
CA ILE A 37 -17.16 10.11 2.68
C ILE A 37 -16.92 9.56 4.09
N ASP A 38 -17.61 8.50 4.47
CA ASP A 38 -17.29 7.72 5.68
C ASP A 38 -16.06 6.85 5.37
N ILE A 39 -14.90 7.34 5.76
CA ILE A 39 -13.62 6.75 5.39
C ILE A 39 -13.45 5.36 6.01
N ASP A 40 -13.89 5.17 7.26
CA ASP A 40 -13.77 3.88 7.93
C ASP A 40 -14.68 2.83 7.26
N GLN A 41 -15.90 3.22 6.88
CA GLN A 41 -16.79 2.36 6.13
C GLN A 41 -16.22 1.98 4.76
N GLU A 42 -15.63 2.93 4.03
CA GLU A 42 -15.04 2.65 2.70
C GLU A 42 -13.79 1.78 2.81
N LEU A 43 -12.90 2.04 3.78
CA LEU A 43 -11.71 1.22 4.00
C LEU A 43 -12.05 -0.20 4.48
N ALA A 44 -13.16 -0.38 5.21
CA ALA A 44 -13.65 -1.69 5.61
C ALA A 44 -14.09 -2.57 4.43
N LYS A 45 -14.40 -1.99 3.26
CA LYS A 45 -14.71 -2.75 2.03
C LYS A 45 -13.45 -3.33 1.37
N ILE A 46 -12.28 -2.77 1.67
CA ILE A 46 -11.01 -3.25 1.13
C ILE A 46 -10.61 -4.50 1.91
N LYS A 47 -10.65 -5.66 1.25
CA LYS A 47 -10.25 -6.93 1.86
C LYS A 47 -8.79 -6.88 2.32
N GLN A 48 -8.51 -7.42 3.49
CA GLN A 48 -7.14 -7.64 3.92
C GLN A 48 -6.49 -8.75 3.08
N PRO A 49 -5.15 -8.73 2.92
CA PRO A 49 -4.43 -9.80 2.25
C PRO A 49 -4.69 -11.13 2.95
N ASP A 50 -5.08 -12.16 2.20
CA ASP A 50 -5.15 -13.52 2.70
C ASP A 50 -3.78 -14.17 2.59
N THR A 51 -3.16 -14.41 3.74
CA THR A 51 -1.82 -15.02 3.82
C THR A 51 -1.86 -16.47 4.28
N THR A 52 -3.05 -17.06 4.37
CA THR A 52 -3.26 -18.42 4.87
C THR A 52 -2.53 -19.44 4.01
N GLY A 53 -1.65 -20.22 4.63
CA GLY A 53 -0.93 -21.31 3.95
C GLY A 53 0.17 -20.86 2.99
N LEU A 54 0.54 -19.57 2.98
CA LEU A 54 1.65 -19.08 2.15
C LEU A 54 3.02 -19.48 2.71
N ILE A 55 3.19 -19.52 4.04
CA ILE A 55 4.48 -19.86 4.67
C ILE A 55 4.95 -21.23 4.20
N GLY A 56 6.21 -21.30 3.77
CA GLY A 56 6.83 -22.51 3.24
C GLY A 56 6.53 -22.80 1.76
N GLN A 57 5.71 -21.99 1.09
CA GLN A 57 5.60 -22.05 -0.37
C GLN A 57 6.85 -21.47 -1.04
N CYS A 58 7.13 -21.93 -2.25
CA CYS A 58 8.30 -21.57 -3.05
C CYS A 58 7.87 -20.61 -4.17
N ILE A 59 8.37 -19.37 -4.16
CA ILE A 59 8.04 -18.32 -5.13
C ILE A 59 9.30 -17.74 -5.77
N SER A 60 9.20 -17.06 -6.92
CA SER A 60 10.36 -16.40 -7.50
C SER A 60 10.85 -15.26 -6.61
N ALA A 61 12.17 -15.04 -6.59
CA ALA A 61 12.76 -13.91 -5.86
C ALA A 61 12.31 -12.55 -6.40
N GLU A 62 11.98 -12.47 -7.69
CA GLU A 62 11.36 -11.29 -8.29
C GLU A 62 9.98 -11.01 -7.67
N SER A 63 9.09 -12.00 -7.62
CA SER A 63 7.77 -11.85 -6.98
C SER A 63 7.92 -11.44 -5.52
N TYR A 64 8.82 -12.10 -4.78
CA TYR A 64 9.13 -11.71 -3.40
C TYR A 64 9.49 -10.23 -3.32
N CYS A 65 10.43 -9.77 -4.16
CA CYS A 65 10.87 -8.39 -4.15
C CYS A 65 9.75 -7.41 -4.47
N HIS A 66 8.91 -7.70 -5.46
CA HIS A 66 7.80 -6.84 -5.82
C HIS A 66 6.83 -6.64 -4.66
N ASP A 67 6.46 -7.73 -4.00
CA ASP A 67 5.50 -7.69 -2.89
C ASP A 67 6.03 -6.95 -1.67
N VAL A 68 7.35 -7.04 -1.39
CA VAL A 68 7.95 -6.39 -0.22
C VAL A 68 8.48 -4.97 -0.48
N THR A 69 8.78 -4.60 -1.72
CA THR A 69 9.38 -3.28 -2.04
C THR A 69 8.42 -2.30 -2.69
N ALA A 70 7.27 -2.77 -3.19
CA ALA A 70 6.11 -2.01 -3.68
C ALA A 70 6.39 -0.57 -4.15
N TYR A 71 7.28 -0.42 -5.14
CA TYR A 71 7.73 0.87 -5.69
C TYR A 71 6.60 1.73 -6.30
N ASN A 72 5.46 1.12 -6.64
CA ASN A 72 4.32 1.76 -7.30
C ASN A 72 3.05 1.88 -6.43
N ALA A 73 3.14 1.47 -5.16
CA ALA A 73 2.06 1.51 -4.18
C ALA A 73 1.37 2.89 -4.16
N TYR A 74 2.15 3.95 -3.94
CA TYR A 74 1.63 5.31 -3.80
C TYR A 74 0.68 5.75 -4.94
N TYR A 75 1.04 5.49 -6.20
CA TYR A 75 0.24 5.92 -7.36
C TYR A 75 -1.04 5.08 -7.52
N LEU A 76 -0.95 3.77 -7.29
CA LEU A 76 -2.12 2.89 -7.31
C LEU A 76 -3.10 3.23 -6.18
N HIS A 77 -2.59 3.59 -5.00
CA HIS A 77 -3.41 3.97 -3.85
C HIS A 77 -4.09 5.33 -4.04
N ALA A 78 -3.40 6.30 -4.65
CA ALA A 78 -4.01 7.57 -5.03
C ALA A 78 -5.16 7.38 -6.04
N ALA A 79 -5.00 6.46 -7.00
CA ALA A 79 -6.06 6.10 -7.94
C ALA A 79 -7.23 5.38 -7.24
N ALA A 80 -6.95 4.48 -6.28
CA ALA A 80 -7.97 3.81 -5.49
C ALA A 80 -8.82 4.80 -4.67
N ALA A 81 -8.18 5.74 -3.98
CA ALA A 81 -8.86 6.81 -3.25
C ALA A 81 -9.72 7.69 -4.18
N GLY A 82 -9.20 8.04 -5.35
CA GLY A 82 -9.93 8.79 -6.37
C GLY A 82 -11.18 8.05 -6.88
N SER A 83 -11.09 6.72 -7.07
CA SER A 83 -12.23 5.89 -7.46
C SER A 83 -13.31 5.84 -6.39
N ILE A 84 -12.94 5.62 -5.13
CA ILE A 84 -13.86 5.61 -3.98
C ILE A 84 -14.59 6.95 -3.88
N ALA A 85 -13.84 8.05 -3.98
CA ALA A 85 -14.42 9.39 -3.94
C ALA A 85 -15.43 9.60 -5.08
N ARG A 86 -15.07 9.23 -6.31
CA ARG A 86 -15.94 9.37 -7.49
C ARG A 86 -17.25 8.60 -7.34
N GLU A 87 -17.19 7.34 -6.90
CA GLU A 87 -18.40 6.51 -6.69
C GLU A 87 -19.34 7.13 -5.66
N LYS A 88 -18.80 7.63 -4.54
CA LYS A 88 -19.61 8.29 -3.51
C LYS A 88 -20.28 9.55 -4.05
N ILE A 89 -19.58 10.34 -4.85
CA ILE A 89 -20.12 11.58 -5.44
C ILE A 89 -21.27 11.29 -6.38
N ASP A 90 -21.06 10.36 -7.30
CA ASP A 90 -22.07 10.03 -8.29
C ASP A 90 -23.33 9.51 -7.57
N THR A 91 -23.16 8.76 -6.49
CA THR A 91 -24.25 8.34 -5.60
C THR A 91 -24.98 9.54 -4.97
N LEU A 92 -24.24 10.50 -4.40
CA LEU A 92 -24.83 11.69 -3.76
C LEU A 92 -25.54 12.60 -4.78
N LEU A 93 -24.97 12.79 -5.98
CA LEU A 93 -25.57 13.58 -7.05
C LEU A 93 -26.86 12.93 -7.54
N ASN A 94 -26.82 11.62 -7.85
CA ASN A 94 -27.99 10.88 -8.35
C ASN A 94 -29.13 10.82 -7.31
N ALA A 95 -28.79 10.83 -6.02
CA ALA A 95 -29.75 10.91 -4.92
C ALA A 95 -30.28 12.33 -4.65
N ASN A 96 -29.89 13.34 -5.44
CA ASN A 96 -30.18 14.76 -5.23
C ASN A 96 -29.77 15.27 -3.84
N LYS A 97 -28.71 14.69 -3.26
CA LYS A 97 -28.17 15.07 -1.94
C LYS A 97 -27.15 16.20 -2.03
N ILE A 98 -26.63 16.48 -3.23
CA ILE A 98 -25.73 17.60 -3.54
C ILE A 98 -26.19 18.32 -4.81
N SER A 99 -25.84 19.59 -4.96
CA SER A 99 -26.15 20.38 -6.16
C SER A 99 -25.18 20.06 -7.30
N LYS A 100 -25.57 20.38 -8.54
CA LYS A 100 -24.69 20.26 -9.71
C LYS A 100 -23.44 21.16 -9.60
N ALA A 101 -23.58 22.35 -9.03
CA ALA A 101 -22.45 23.26 -8.78
C ALA A 101 -21.45 22.66 -7.76
N LYS A 102 -21.96 22.06 -6.67
CA LYS A 102 -21.12 21.37 -5.69
C LYS A 102 -20.43 20.15 -6.29
N TYR A 103 -21.14 19.41 -7.15
CA TYR A 103 -20.57 18.31 -7.92
C TYR A 103 -19.42 18.77 -8.83
N ASP A 104 -19.60 19.88 -9.57
CA ASP A 104 -18.58 20.36 -10.51
C ASP A 104 -17.32 20.84 -9.75
N CYS A 105 -17.46 21.55 -8.63
CA CYS A 105 -16.34 21.92 -7.74
C CYS A 105 -15.56 20.71 -7.20
N PHE A 106 -16.30 19.66 -6.83
CA PHE A 106 -15.72 18.49 -6.21
C PHE A 106 -15.09 17.53 -7.24
N LYS A 107 -15.63 17.47 -8.46
CA LYS A 107 -15.05 16.72 -9.58
C LYS A 107 -13.63 17.21 -9.90
N GLU A 108 -13.41 18.52 -9.95
CA GLU A 108 -12.08 19.11 -10.17
C GLU A 108 -11.08 18.73 -9.07
N SER A 109 -11.57 18.46 -7.86
CA SER A 109 -10.73 18.07 -6.70
C SER A 109 -10.22 16.63 -6.76
N ILE A 110 -10.75 15.79 -7.66
CA ILE A 110 -10.46 14.34 -7.77
C ILE A 110 -9.56 14.01 -8.96
N GLU A 111 -9.31 14.96 -9.87
CA GLU A 111 -8.36 14.80 -10.96
C GLU A 111 -6.91 14.82 -10.45
N ILE A 112 -6.55 13.78 -9.69
CA ILE A 112 -5.15 13.41 -9.43
C ILE A 112 -4.76 12.54 -10.63
N GLU A 113 -4.70 13.18 -11.79
CA GLU A 113 -4.26 12.53 -13.01
C GLU A 113 -2.73 12.44 -12.99
N ASN A 114 -2.26 11.19 -12.89
CA ASN A 114 -1.02 10.72 -13.51
C ASN A 114 0.22 11.58 -13.23
N MET A 115 0.78 11.43 -12.02
CA MET A 115 2.19 11.77 -11.84
C MET A 115 3.05 10.78 -12.66
N PRO A 116 4.06 11.27 -13.40
CA PRO A 116 4.98 10.43 -14.14
C PRO A 116 5.65 9.40 -13.23
N LEU A 117 5.62 8.13 -13.67
CA LEU A 117 6.41 7.04 -13.11
C LEU A 117 7.89 7.41 -13.17
N TYR A 118 8.44 7.95 -12.09
CA TYR A 118 9.86 8.26 -11.99
C TYR A 118 10.59 7.23 -11.15
N GLY A 119 11.37 6.41 -11.87
CA GLY A 119 12.58 5.74 -11.41
C GLY A 119 12.57 4.22 -11.62
N VAL A 120 13.74 3.62 -11.38
CA VAL A 120 14.01 2.21 -11.67
C VAL A 120 13.55 1.38 -10.48
N SER A 121 12.74 0.35 -10.74
CA SER A 121 12.30 -0.61 -9.71
C SER A 121 13.51 -1.12 -8.92
N SER A 122 13.42 -1.16 -7.59
CA SER A 122 14.42 -1.83 -6.75
C SER A 122 14.55 -3.32 -7.05
N CYS A 123 13.60 -3.90 -7.79
CA CYS A 123 13.60 -5.29 -8.25
C CYS A 123 14.11 -5.44 -9.70
N TYR A 124 14.49 -4.36 -10.38
CA TYR A 124 14.96 -4.40 -11.76
C TYR A 124 16.16 -5.33 -11.96
N GLU A 125 17.04 -5.42 -10.96
CA GLU A 125 18.18 -6.34 -10.99
C GLU A 125 17.72 -7.82 -10.97
N LEU A 126 16.58 -8.11 -10.34
CA LEU A 126 16.00 -9.46 -10.24
C LEU A 126 15.25 -9.88 -11.51
N SER A 127 14.50 -8.97 -12.13
CA SER A 127 13.75 -9.23 -13.37
C SER A 127 14.64 -9.57 -14.56
N HIS A 128 15.95 -9.27 -14.47
CA HIS A 128 16.93 -9.61 -15.48
C HIS A 128 17.70 -10.90 -15.18
N PHE A 129 17.42 -11.61 -14.08
CA PHE A 129 18.12 -12.88 -13.77
C PHE A 129 17.71 -14.04 -14.68
N GLU A 130 16.53 -13.99 -15.32
CA GLU A 130 16.00 -15.11 -16.10
C GLU A 130 16.63 -15.31 -17.51
N VAL A 131 17.42 -14.37 -18.03
CA VAL A 131 17.77 -14.37 -19.48
C VAL A 131 19.28 -14.34 -19.80
N VAL A 132 20.16 -14.79 -18.91
CA VAL A 132 21.51 -15.20 -19.37
C VAL A 132 21.58 -16.72 -19.25
N PRO A 133 21.51 -17.45 -20.38
CA PRO A 133 21.70 -18.89 -20.35
C PRO A 133 23.00 -19.20 -19.63
N ILE A 134 22.95 -20.13 -18.68
CA ILE A 134 24.16 -20.70 -18.10
C ILE A 134 24.77 -21.54 -19.22
N PHE A 135 25.68 -20.95 -19.99
CA PHE A 135 26.39 -21.66 -21.05
C PHE A 135 27.44 -22.56 -20.38
N GLU A 136 27.21 -23.87 -20.39
CA GLU A 136 28.26 -24.84 -20.08
C GLU A 136 29.38 -24.81 -21.13
N THR A 137 29.04 -24.39 -22.36
CA THR A 137 29.95 -24.19 -23.49
C THR A 137 29.53 -22.97 -24.31
N TYR A 138 30.48 -22.09 -24.63
CA TYR A 138 30.27 -20.95 -25.54
C TYR A 138 30.39 -21.41 -27.00
N PRO A 139 29.62 -20.83 -27.94
CA PRO A 139 29.79 -21.08 -29.37
C PRO A 139 31.23 -20.80 -29.83
N ASP A 140 31.74 -21.65 -30.74
CA ASP A 140 33.10 -21.52 -31.29
C ASP A 140 33.33 -20.21 -32.08
N GLU A 141 32.24 -19.55 -32.49
CA GLU A 141 32.24 -18.29 -33.24
C GLU A 141 32.32 -17.04 -32.34
N MET A 142 32.15 -17.18 -31.02
CA MET A 142 32.24 -16.06 -30.08
C MET A 142 33.70 -15.68 -29.84
N ASP A 143 33.98 -14.38 -29.87
CA ASP A 143 35.30 -13.86 -29.54
C ASP A 143 35.56 -13.83 -28.02
N SER A 144 36.83 -13.70 -27.64
CA SER A 144 37.23 -13.71 -26.23
C SER A 144 36.65 -12.56 -25.40
N LEU A 145 36.41 -11.40 -26.02
CA LEU A 145 35.85 -10.23 -25.34
C LEU A 145 34.36 -10.43 -25.06
N GLU A 146 33.64 -11.02 -25.99
CA GLU A 146 32.23 -11.35 -25.84
C GLU A 146 32.02 -12.43 -24.76
N ILE A 147 32.88 -13.45 -24.73
CA ILE A 147 32.90 -14.46 -23.66
C ILE A 147 33.18 -13.83 -22.29
N GLU A 148 34.17 -12.94 -22.20
CA GLU A 148 34.52 -12.24 -20.95
C GLU A 148 33.38 -11.34 -20.47
N TYR A 149 32.71 -10.64 -21.38
CA TYR A 149 31.53 -9.83 -21.08
C TYR A 149 30.40 -10.70 -20.50
N LEU A 150 30.06 -11.83 -21.14
CA LEU A 150 29.01 -12.73 -20.65
C LEU A 150 29.34 -13.31 -19.27
N LYS A 151 30.60 -13.73 -19.04
CA LYS A 151 31.04 -14.22 -17.71
C LYS A 151 30.91 -13.16 -16.63
N THR A 152 31.29 -11.92 -16.95
CA THR A 152 31.18 -10.79 -16.02
C THR A 152 29.72 -10.52 -15.67
N ARG A 153 28.84 -10.47 -16.68
CA ARG A 153 27.40 -10.27 -16.48
C ARG A 153 26.74 -11.40 -15.69
N GLN A 154 27.15 -12.65 -15.92
CA GLN A 154 26.68 -13.79 -15.15
C GLN A 154 27.09 -13.69 -13.67
N LYS A 155 28.35 -13.30 -13.40
CA LYS A 155 28.84 -13.11 -12.05
C LYS A 155 28.13 -11.96 -11.32
N GLU A 156 27.99 -10.80 -11.97
CA GLU A 156 27.23 -9.66 -11.42
C GLU A 156 25.81 -10.07 -11.02
N LYS A 157 25.17 -10.88 -11.86
CA LYS A 157 23.83 -11.39 -11.59
C LYS A 157 23.78 -12.32 -10.39
N GLN A 158 24.70 -13.28 -10.33
CA GLN A 158 24.79 -14.20 -9.21
C GLN A 158 25.10 -13.49 -7.89
N ASP A 159 26.01 -12.51 -7.92
CA ASP A 159 26.34 -11.67 -6.76
C ASP A 159 25.13 -10.83 -6.33
N GLY A 160 24.38 -10.26 -7.27
CA GLY A 160 23.13 -9.53 -7.02
C GLY A 160 22.07 -10.39 -6.34
N TYR A 161 21.82 -11.60 -6.85
CA TYR A 161 20.90 -12.56 -6.26
C TYR A 161 21.32 -12.96 -4.83
N GLN A 162 22.58 -13.29 -4.62
CA GLN A 162 23.09 -13.65 -3.29
C GLN A 162 23.03 -12.48 -2.29
N ASN A 163 23.24 -11.25 -2.76
CA ASN A 163 23.04 -10.05 -1.94
C ASN A 163 21.56 -9.84 -1.59
N PHE A 164 20.64 -10.10 -2.51
CA PHE A 164 19.20 -10.05 -2.26
C PHE A 164 18.80 -11.06 -1.18
N LEU A 165 19.22 -12.32 -1.30
CA LEU A 165 18.96 -13.35 -0.28
C LEU A 165 19.47 -12.92 1.09
N ARG A 166 20.68 -12.37 1.16
CA ARG A 166 21.27 -11.88 2.42
C ARG A 166 20.52 -10.70 3.00
N LYS A 167 20.14 -9.72 2.16
CA LYS A 167 19.44 -8.49 2.56
C LYS A 167 18.10 -8.81 3.24
N TYR A 168 17.38 -9.79 2.70
CA TYR A 168 16.06 -10.18 3.20
C TYR A 168 16.08 -11.47 4.04
N ASN A 169 17.27 -11.99 4.39
CA ASN A 169 17.47 -13.23 5.15
C ASN A 169 16.63 -14.40 4.60
N LEU A 170 16.73 -14.64 3.29
CA LEU A 170 15.92 -15.61 2.57
C LEU A 170 16.64 -16.95 2.43
N THR A 171 15.84 -18.00 2.36
CA THR A 171 16.30 -19.36 2.04
C THR A 171 15.81 -19.73 0.65
N GLU A 172 16.72 -20.20 -0.18
CA GLU A 172 16.39 -20.71 -1.51
C GLU A 172 15.62 -22.04 -1.40
N CYS A 173 14.65 -22.22 -2.28
CA CYS A 173 13.94 -23.49 -2.48
C CYS A 173 14.27 -24.12 -3.83
N ASP A 174 14.65 -23.31 -4.82
CA ASP A 174 15.16 -23.76 -6.12
C ASP A 174 16.18 -22.75 -6.66
N THR A 175 17.45 -23.13 -6.65
CA THR A 175 18.55 -22.28 -7.15
C THR A 175 18.55 -22.14 -8.67
N SER A 176 18.02 -23.13 -9.41
CA SER A 176 17.99 -23.09 -10.88
C SER A 176 16.96 -22.10 -11.42
N GLU A 177 15.90 -21.86 -10.65
CA GLU A 177 14.82 -20.93 -10.99
C GLU A 177 14.82 -19.66 -10.11
N HIS A 178 15.88 -19.45 -9.31
CA HIS A 178 16.01 -18.35 -8.36
C HIS A 178 14.78 -18.17 -7.45
N LYS A 179 14.26 -19.28 -6.90
CA LYS A 179 13.08 -19.28 -6.03
C LYS A 179 13.45 -19.33 -4.57
N VAL A 180 12.64 -18.66 -3.75
CA VAL A 180 12.82 -18.50 -2.30
C VAL A 180 11.57 -18.97 -1.55
N PHE A 181 11.78 -19.47 -0.33
CA PHE A 181 10.67 -19.79 0.57
C PHE A 181 10.02 -18.52 1.10
N ILE A 182 8.69 -18.51 1.13
CA ILE A 182 7.92 -17.56 1.91
C ILE A 182 8.16 -17.82 3.40
N ASN A 183 8.62 -16.80 4.11
CA ASN A 183 8.86 -16.81 5.56
C ASN A 183 7.96 -15.79 6.28
N ASP A 184 8.04 -15.74 7.60
CA ASP A 184 7.25 -14.78 8.40
C ASP A 184 7.57 -13.32 8.04
N GLN A 185 8.80 -13.03 7.60
CA GLN A 185 9.18 -11.68 7.18
C GLN A 185 8.37 -11.23 5.96
N TYR A 186 8.20 -12.08 4.95
CA TYR A 186 7.36 -11.79 3.80
C TYR A 186 5.91 -11.47 4.19
N ILE A 187 5.33 -12.30 5.06
CA ILE A 187 3.97 -12.12 5.57
C ILE A 187 3.84 -10.78 6.31
N ASN A 188 4.83 -10.45 7.14
CA ASN A 188 4.86 -9.17 7.86
C ASN A 188 4.98 -7.97 6.91
N GLU A 189 5.78 -8.05 5.86
CA GLU A 189 5.90 -6.98 4.86
C GLU A 189 4.61 -6.80 4.05
N ILE A 190 3.90 -7.89 3.70
CA ILE A 190 2.55 -7.80 3.09
C ILE A 190 1.61 -6.99 3.97
N PHE A 191 1.56 -7.29 5.28
CA PHE A 191 0.66 -6.56 6.19
C PHE A 191 1.09 -5.11 6.40
N LYS A 192 2.38 -4.81 6.46
CA LYS A 192 2.87 -3.43 6.51
C LYS A 192 2.49 -2.65 5.25
N ASN A 193 2.59 -3.28 4.09
CA ASN A 193 2.24 -2.65 2.82
C ASN A 193 0.71 -2.42 2.72
N ASP A 194 -0.12 -3.38 3.14
CA ASP A 194 -1.59 -3.17 3.25
C ASP A 194 -1.94 -2.04 4.23
N GLN A 195 -1.26 -1.95 5.37
CA GLN A 195 -1.47 -0.86 6.31
C GLN A 195 -1.08 0.49 5.69
N TYR A 196 0.09 0.57 5.06
CA TYR A 196 0.56 1.78 4.38
C TYR A 196 -0.38 2.22 3.25
N GLU A 197 -0.92 1.26 2.48
CA GLU A 197 -1.95 1.50 1.47
C GLU A 197 -3.20 2.15 2.08
N ARG A 198 -3.75 1.53 3.13
CA ARG A 198 -4.97 2.04 3.79
C ARG A 198 -4.77 3.41 4.39
N GLU A 199 -3.61 3.68 4.99
CA GLU A 199 -3.26 5.00 5.54
C GLU A 199 -3.13 6.06 4.42
N THR A 200 -2.55 5.68 3.28
CA THR A 200 -2.44 6.57 2.11
C THR A 200 -3.81 6.90 1.53
N ILE A 201 -4.67 5.88 1.37
CA ILE A 201 -6.06 6.06 0.91
C ILE A 201 -6.83 6.94 1.90
N ARG A 202 -6.70 6.68 3.21
CA ARG A 202 -7.33 7.49 4.27
C ARG A 202 -6.95 8.96 4.13
N ALA A 203 -5.66 9.27 4.15
CA ALA A 203 -5.17 10.65 4.08
C ALA A 203 -5.68 11.37 2.82
N LYS A 204 -5.75 10.64 1.69
CA LYS A 204 -6.29 11.19 0.45
C LYS A 204 -7.80 11.46 0.53
N LEU A 205 -8.57 10.56 1.13
CA LEU A 205 -10.01 10.75 1.34
C LEU A 205 -10.29 11.86 2.37
N GLU A 206 -9.43 12.07 3.37
CA GLU A 206 -9.49 13.20 4.29
C GLU A 206 -9.29 14.53 3.55
N GLU A 207 -8.27 14.65 2.70
CA GLU A 207 -8.04 15.84 1.86
C GLU A 207 -9.24 16.12 0.94
N ILE A 208 -9.84 15.07 0.39
CA ILE A 208 -11.04 15.14 -0.44
C ILE A 208 -12.24 15.64 0.39
N ASN A 209 -12.49 15.09 1.58
CA ASN A 209 -13.54 15.56 2.48
C ASN A 209 -13.36 17.05 2.86
N GLU A 210 -12.14 17.47 3.18
CA GLU A 210 -11.85 18.89 3.47
C GLU A 210 -12.13 19.81 2.28
N LYS A 211 -11.79 19.37 1.06
CA LYS A 211 -12.10 20.13 -0.17
C LYS A 211 -13.61 20.17 -0.42
N PHE A 212 -14.32 19.08 -0.14
CA PHE A 212 -15.77 19.02 -0.27
C PHE A 212 -16.48 20.04 0.63
N GLU A 213 -16.05 20.18 1.88
CA GLU A 213 -16.59 21.18 2.81
C GLU A 213 -16.39 22.61 2.29
N LYS A 214 -15.27 22.87 1.60
CA LYS A 214 -14.97 24.17 0.99
C LYS A 214 -15.79 24.46 -0.27
N CYS A 215 -16.36 23.43 -0.91
CA CYS A 215 -17.24 23.57 -2.07
C CYS A 215 -18.69 23.99 -1.72
N ASP A 216 -19.02 24.18 -0.44
CA ASP A 216 -20.31 24.71 0.02
C ASP A 216 -20.39 26.25 0.02
N MET A 217 -19.39 26.95 -0.53
CA MET A 217 -19.31 28.42 -0.59
C MET A 217 -19.74 29.00 -1.94
#